data_AF-A0A3B8I3D0-F1
#
_entry.id   AF-A0A3B8I3D0-F1
#
_cell.length_a   1.000
_cell.length_b   1.000
_cell.length_c   1.000
_cell.angle_alpha   90.00
_cell.angle_beta   90.00
_cell.angle_gamma   90.00
#
_symmetry.space_group_name_H-M   'P 1'
#
loop_
_entity.id
_entity.type
_entity.pdbx_description
1 polymer ?
#
loop_
_entity_poly.entity_id
_entity_poly.type
_entity_poly.pdbx_seq_one_letter_code
_entity_poly.pdbx_strand_id
1 'polypeptide(L)'
;MPRNTLWLFVPALVACLLACQPEVPIELSEPSEIQEPQISSEIVLGKRLNNPYSLKNMRQAARNLSGTQPGGGSGEPLKATHLYVRYLPTETAHVQAIRADTALAWFNYPLDYEIVQGGSTYH
;
A
#
# COMPACT_ATOMS: atom_id res chain seq x y z
N MET A 1 -53.21 -33.64 42.39
CA MET A 1 -53.06 -32.16 42.44
C MET A 1 -51.78 -31.79 41.70
N PRO A 2 -51.82 -31.30 40.45
CA PRO A 2 -50.60 -30.90 39.74
C PRO A 2 -50.06 -29.60 40.33
N ARG A 3 -48.86 -29.66 40.91
CA ARG A 3 -48.08 -28.50 41.36
C ARG A 3 -47.71 -27.67 40.13
N ASN A 4 -48.24 -26.45 40.07
CA ASN A 4 -48.03 -25.48 39.01
C ASN A 4 -46.53 -25.11 38.92
N THR A 5 -45.79 -25.75 38.01
CA THR A 5 -44.35 -25.54 37.78
C THR A 5 -44.03 -24.26 37.01
N LEU A 6 -45.05 -23.45 36.68
CA LEU A 6 -44.91 -22.20 35.91
C LEU A 6 -44.02 -21.15 36.62
N TRP A 7 -43.89 -21.21 37.95
CA TRP A 7 -43.03 -20.30 38.72
C TRP A 7 -41.52 -20.60 38.62
N LEU A 8 -41.12 -21.76 38.07
CA LEU A 8 -39.70 -22.10 37.89
C LEU A 8 -39.09 -21.50 36.60
N PHE A 9 -39.91 -21.06 35.65
CA PHE A 9 -39.44 -20.44 34.41
C PHE A 9 -39.38 -18.90 34.48
N VAL A 10 -40.03 -18.28 35.47
CA VAL A 10 -40.02 -16.84 35.69
C VAL A 10 -38.61 -16.26 35.95
N PRO A 11 -37.73 -16.85 36.78
CA PRO A 11 -36.41 -16.26 37.01
C PRO A 11 -35.50 -16.35 35.78
N ALA A 12 -35.69 -17.35 34.92
CA ALA A 12 -34.93 -17.50 33.67
C ALA A 12 -35.33 -16.46 32.60
N LEU A 13 -36.62 -16.11 32.54
CA LEU A 13 -37.12 -15.07 31.63
C LEU A 13 -36.68 -13.66 32.08
N VAL A 14 -36.64 -13.40 33.40
CA VAL A 14 -36.19 -12.12 33.97
C VAL A 14 -34.67 -11.93 33.80
N ALA A 15 -33.87 -12.99 33.91
CA ALA A 15 -32.43 -12.93 33.67
C ALA A 15 -32.07 -12.57 32.22
N CYS A 16 -32.87 -13.04 31.24
CA CYS A 16 -32.69 -12.69 29.82
C CYS A 16 -32.97 -11.20 29.53
N LEU A 17 -33.90 -10.58 30.26
CA LEU A 17 -34.27 -9.17 30.08
C LEU A 17 -33.27 -8.20 30.74
N LEU A 18 -32.48 -8.65 31.71
CA LEU A 18 -31.46 -7.84 32.40
C LEU A 18 -30.06 -7.96 31.79
N ALA A 19 -29.86 -8.84 30.81
CA ALA A 19 -28.57 -9.01 30.12
C ALA A 19 -28.31 -7.94 29.03
N CYS A 20 -29.24 -7.01 28.82
CA CYS A 20 -29.01 -5.85 27.96
C CYS A 20 -28.20 -4.82 28.76
N GLN A 21 -26.87 -4.97 28.77
CA GLN A 21 -26.01 -3.86 29.18
C GLN A 21 -26.04 -2.81 28.06
N PRO A 22 -26.20 -1.52 28.39
CA PRO A 22 -25.99 -0.47 27.40
C PRO A 22 -24.56 -0.59 26.88
N GLU A 23 -24.42 -0.49 25.56
CA GLU A 23 -23.12 -0.43 24.89
C GLU A 23 -22.29 0.66 25.57
N VAL A 24 -21.16 0.27 26.16
CA VAL A 24 -20.20 1.23 26.69
C VAL A 24 -19.82 2.12 25.51
N PRO A 25 -20.01 3.45 25.59
CA PRO A 25 -19.53 4.33 24.54
C PRO A 25 -18.03 4.11 24.47
N ILE A 26 -17.56 3.55 23.37
CA ILE A 26 -16.15 3.66 23.02
C ILE A 26 -15.97 5.16 22.84
N GLU A 27 -15.34 5.84 23.80
CA GLU A 27 -14.67 7.10 23.53
C GLU A 27 -13.63 6.76 22.48
N LEU A 28 -14.06 6.85 21.23
CA LEU A 28 -13.19 6.91 20.09
C LEU A 28 -12.46 8.23 20.31
N SER A 29 -11.34 8.18 21.04
CA SER A 29 -10.36 9.25 21.02
C SER A 29 -10.21 9.56 19.55
N GLU A 30 -10.60 10.79 19.16
CA GLU A 30 -10.40 11.28 17.80
C GLU A 30 -9.00 10.79 17.40
N PRO A 31 -8.86 10.07 16.27
CA PRO A 31 -7.54 9.70 15.81
C PRO A 31 -6.76 10.99 15.83
N SER A 32 -5.76 11.08 16.73
CA SER A 32 -4.86 12.23 16.81
C SER A 32 -4.60 12.59 15.37
N GLU A 33 -5.01 13.79 14.95
CA GLU A 33 -4.97 14.23 13.57
C GLU A 33 -3.54 13.97 13.10
N ILE A 34 -3.32 12.82 12.45
CA ILE A 34 -2.15 12.62 11.64
C ILE A 34 -2.46 13.64 10.58
N GLN A 35 -1.85 14.82 10.70
CA GLN A 35 -1.88 15.82 9.65
C GLN A 35 -1.61 15.01 8.39
N GLU A 36 -2.65 14.81 7.57
CA GLU A 36 -2.45 14.23 6.26
C GLU A 36 -1.33 15.10 5.69
N PRO A 37 -0.16 14.51 5.38
CA PRO A 37 0.94 15.29 4.88
C PRO A 37 0.35 16.11 3.75
N GLN A 38 0.48 17.43 3.81
CA GLN A 38 -0.11 18.34 2.84
C GLN A 38 0.39 17.88 1.46
N ILE A 39 -0.38 17.01 0.80
CA ILE A 39 0.02 16.42 -0.48
C ILE A 39 -0.09 17.59 -1.43
N SER A 40 1.04 18.18 -1.80
CA SER A 40 1.02 19.24 -2.78
C SER A 40 0.45 18.70 -4.08
N SER A 41 -0.18 19.57 -4.86
CA SER A 41 -0.63 19.19 -6.20
C SER A 41 0.53 18.69 -7.08
N GLU A 42 1.76 19.17 -6.82
CA GLU A 42 2.93 18.90 -7.63
C GLU A 42 4.02 18.16 -6.85
N ILE A 43 4.63 17.17 -7.50
CA ILE A 43 5.83 16.44 -7.06
C ILE A 43 7.05 17.29 -7.39
N VAL A 44 7.87 17.61 -6.39
CA VAL A 44 9.14 18.31 -6.59
C VAL A 44 10.29 17.30 -6.60
N LEU A 45 10.98 17.22 -7.73
CA LEU A 45 12.15 16.37 -7.89
C LEU A 45 13.43 17.04 -7.36
N GLY A 46 14.27 16.26 -6.72
CA GLY A 46 15.61 16.63 -6.28
C GLY A 46 16.68 16.24 -7.30
N LYS A 47 17.84 15.80 -6.79
CA LYS A 47 18.93 15.34 -7.65
C LYS A 47 18.58 14.01 -8.31
N ARG A 48 19.16 13.78 -9.49
CA ARG A 48 19.11 12.49 -10.17
C ARG A 48 19.90 11.44 -9.39
N LEU A 49 19.29 10.29 -9.18
CA LEU A 49 19.86 9.11 -8.55
C LEU A 49 20.39 8.13 -9.60
N ASN A 50 21.28 7.25 -9.17
CA ASN A 50 21.60 6.07 -9.96
C ASN A 50 20.35 5.17 -10.03
N ASN A 51 19.83 4.92 -11.23
CA ASN A 51 18.59 4.15 -11.43
C ASN A 51 18.64 2.81 -10.67
N PRO A 52 17.80 2.61 -9.63
CA PRO A 52 17.86 1.41 -8.78
C PRO A 52 17.56 0.12 -9.56
N TYR A 53 16.76 0.21 -10.63
CA TYR A 53 16.37 -0.90 -11.49
C TYR A 53 17.34 -1.17 -12.64
N SER A 54 18.44 -0.41 -12.75
CA SER A 54 19.48 -0.73 -13.73
C SER A 54 20.09 -2.10 -13.44
N LEU A 55 20.39 -2.87 -14.49
CA LEU A 55 20.96 -4.21 -14.34
C LEU A 55 22.27 -4.21 -13.52
N LYS A 56 23.06 -3.14 -13.63
CA LYS A 56 24.26 -2.91 -12.83
C LYS A 56 23.93 -2.83 -11.33
N ASN A 57 22.96 -1.99 -10.95
CA ASN A 57 22.58 -1.79 -9.55
C ASN A 57 21.87 -3.01 -8.97
N MET A 58 20.98 -3.65 -9.74
CA MET A 58 20.33 -4.89 -9.33
C MET A 58 21.33 -6.03 -9.08
N ARG A 59 22.32 -6.21 -9.97
CA ARG A 59 23.40 -7.19 -9.76
C ARG A 59 24.26 -6.85 -8.54
N GLN A 60 24.52 -5.56 -8.29
CA GLN A 60 25.25 -5.15 -7.09
C GLN A 60 24.45 -5.43 -5.82
N ALA A 61 23.15 -5.12 -5.81
CA ALA A 61 22.26 -5.42 -4.68
C ALA A 61 22.21 -6.93 -4.41
N ALA A 62 22.06 -7.75 -5.46
CA ALA A 62 22.11 -9.21 -5.33
C ALA A 62 23.43 -9.69 -4.71
N ARG A 63 24.58 -9.20 -5.19
CA ARG A 63 25.90 -9.53 -4.59
C ARG A 63 25.99 -9.14 -3.11
N ASN A 64 25.47 -7.97 -2.74
CA ASN A 64 25.48 -7.50 -1.36
C ASN A 64 24.65 -8.43 -0.45
N LEU A 65 23.55 -8.99 -0.96
CA LEU A 65 22.67 -9.92 -0.22
C LEU A 65 23.22 -11.35 -0.18
N SER A 66 23.86 -11.83 -1.26
CA SER A 66 24.44 -13.18 -1.34
C SER A 66 25.58 -13.39 -0.34
N GLY A 67 26.26 -12.33 0.11
CA GLY A 67 27.26 -12.41 1.18
C GLY A 67 26.69 -12.64 2.59
N THR A 68 25.37 -12.52 2.76
CA THR A 68 24.68 -12.60 4.07
C THR A 68 23.78 -13.84 4.26
N GLN A 69 23.57 -14.66 3.23
CA GLN A 69 22.68 -15.83 3.28
C GLN A 69 23.32 -17.04 2.55
N PRO A 70 23.61 -18.17 3.25
CA PRO A 70 24.02 -19.40 2.59
C PRO A 70 22.82 -19.98 1.83
N GLY A 71 22.76 -19.74 0.52
CA GLY A 71 21.67 -20.19 -0.38
C GLY A 71 21.01 -19.10 -1.23
N GLY A 72 21.38 -17.83 -1.05
CA GLY A 72 20.76 -16.68 -1.72
C GLY A 72 21.24 -16.44 -3.15
N GLY A 73 20.78 -17.25 -4.10
CA GLY A 73 20.86 -17.00 -5.54
C GLY A 73 21.41 -18.19 -6.32
N SER A 74 20.63 -18.70 -7.28
CA SER A 74 21.17 -19.51 -8.36
C SER A 74 22.35 -18.74 -8.96
N GLY A 75 23.55 -19.32 -9.04
CA GLY A 75 24.77 -18.64 -9.52
C GLY A 75 24.70 -18.04 -10.93
N GLU A 76 23.54 -18.06 -11.58
CA GLU A 76 23.24 -17.38 -12.83
C GLU A 76 23.22 -15.84 -12.66
N PRO A 77 23.89 -15.10 -13.56
CA PRO A 77 23.84 -13.64 -13.55
C PRO A 77 22.44 -13.14 -13.90
N LEU A 78 21.93 -12.16 -13.13
CA LEU A 78 20.68 -11.47 -13.46
C LEU A 78 20.72 -10.96 -14.91
N LYS A 79 19.64 -11.15 -15.66
CA LYS A 79 19.46 -10.68 -17.04
C LYS A 79 18.39 -9.59 -17.06
N ALA A 80 18.44 -8.71 -18.04
CA ALA A 80 17.41 -7.69 -18.22
C ALA A 80 16.10 -8.39 -18.62
N THR A 81 15.01 -8.04 -17.94
CA THR A 81 13.66 -8.56 -18.23
C THR A 81 12.74 -7.49 -18.80
N HIS A 82 13.00 -6.22 -18.48
CA HIS A 82 12.17 -5.08 -18.87
C HIS A 82 13.05 -3.88 -19.24
N LEU A 83 12.48 -2.97 -20.03
CA LEU A 83 13.07 -1.67 -20.34
C LEU A 83 12.39 -0.58 -19.52
N TYR A 84 13.19 0.38 -19.07
CA TYR A 84 12.67 1.64 -18.53
C TYR A 84 12.63 2.66 -19.65
N VAL A 85 11.42 3.12 -20.01
CA VAL A 85 11.20 4.05 -21.12
C VAL A 85 10.45 5.27 -20.59
N ARG A 86 10.90 6.47 -20.96
CA ARG A 86 10.15 7.71 -20.76
C ARG A 86 9.39 8.03 -22.04
N TYR A 87 8.07 8.09 -21.94
CA TYR A 87 7.20 8.44 -23.05
C TYR A 87 6.61 9.85 -22.86
N LEU A 88 6.65 10.67 -23.90
CA LEU A 88 6.11 12.03 -23.92
C LEU A 88 5.01 12.09 -24.99
N PRO A 89 3.74 11.78 -24.62
CA PRO A 89 2.65 11.76 -25.57
C PRO A 89 2.37 13.18 -26.10
N THR A 90 2.29 13.31 -27.42
CA THR A 90 1.95 14.58 -28.09
C THR A 90 0.45 14.75 -28.33
N GLU A 91 -0.31 13.66 -28.28
CA GLU A 91 -1.73 13.64 -28.60
C GLU A 91 -2.49 12.72 -27.63
N THR A 92 -3.76 13.05 -27.41
CA THR A 92 -4.65 12.30 -26.50
C THR A 92 -4.81 10.83 -26.92
N ALA A 93 -4.78 10.52 -28.22
CA ALA A 93 -4.87 9.15 -28.72
C ALA A 93 -3.71 8.28 -28.21
N HIS A 94 -2.49 8.82 -28.15
CA HIS A 94 -1.34 8.11 -27.58
C HIS A 94 -1.50 7.84 -26.09
N VAL A 95 -2.02 8.81 -25.34
CA VAL A 95 -2.31 8.65 -23.90
C VAL A 95 -3.32 7.52 -23.70
N GLN A 96 -4.38 7.48 -24.50
CA GLN A 96 -5.42 6.45 -24.39
C GLN A 96 -4.89 5.06 -24.72
N ALA A 97 -4.10 4.93 -25.80
CA ALA A 97 -3.48 3.65 -26.18
C ALA A 97 -2.57 3.10 -25.07
N ILE A 98 -1.76 3.97 -24.47
CA ILE A 98 -0.85 3.64 -23.36
C ILE A 98 -1.60 3.23 -22.10
N ARG A 99 -2.68 3.95 -21.76
CA ARG A 99 -3.51 3.64 -20.59
C ARG A 99 -4.32 2.35 -20.75
N ALA A 100 -4.64 1.96 -21.98
CA ALA A 100 -5.36 0.73 -22.26
C ALA A 100 -4.48 -0.53 -22.16
N ASP A 101 -3.14 -0.38 -22.27
CA ASP A 101 -2.21 -1.50 -22.15
C ASP A 101 -1.93 -1.84 -20.67
N THR A 102 -2.40 -3.00 -20.25
CA THR A 102 -2.25 -3.52 -18.88
C THR A 102 -0.95 -4.28 -18.65
N ALA A 103 -0.16 -4.54 -19.70
CA ALA A 103 1.15 -5.18 -19.56
C ALA A 103 2.23 -4.20 -19.05
N LEU A 104 1.93 -2.89 -19.03
CA LEU A 104 2.88 -1.83 -18.70
C LEU A 104 2.70 -1.36 -17.27
N ALA A 105 3.81 -1.27 -16.53
CA ALA A 105 3.85 -0.68 -15.19
C ALA A 105 4.14 0.83 -15.31
N TRP A 106 3.14 1.65 -14.97
CA TRP A 106 3.20 3.10 -15.12
C TRP A 106 3.49 3.81 -13.81
N PHE A 107 4.31 4.85 -13.91
CA PHE A 107 4.59 5.79 -12.83
C PHE A 107 4.36 7.20 -13.35
N ASN A 108 3.73 8.04 -12.54
CA ASN A 108 3.48 9.45 -12.85
C ASN A 108 4.76 10.30 -12.70
N TYR A 109 5.86 9.78 -12.16
CA TYR A 109 7.13 10.48 -11.98
C TYR A 109 8.32 9.59 -12.38
N PRO A 110 9.52 10.16 -12.65
CA PRO A 110 10.71 9.39 -12.96
C PRO A 110 11.27 8.69 -11.72
N LEU A 111 11.67 7.43 -11.87
CA LEU A 111 12.13 6.58 -10.76
C LEU A 111 13.61 6.78 -10.39
N ASP A 112 14.34 7.59 -11.16
CA ASP A 112 15.75 7.89 -10.97
C ASP A 112 15.99 9.30 -10.41
N TYR A 113 15.06 9.85 -9.64
CA TYR A 113 15.19 11.14 -8.95
C TYR A 113 14.79 11.02 -7.48
N GLU A 114 15.37 11.87 -6.64
CA GLU A 114 14.86 12.08 -5.28
C GLU A 114 13.51 12.78 -5.33
N ILE A 115 12.60 12.38 -4.44
CA ILE A 115 11.35 13.09 -4.20
C ILE A 115 11.59 14.02 -3.01
N VAL A 116 11.81 15.31 -3.29
CA VAL A 116 12.03 16.32 -2.24
C VAL A 116 10.69 16.67 -1.59
N GLN A 117 9.63 16.69 -2.40
CA GLN A 117 8.27 16.93 -1.95
C GLN A 117 7.31 15.98 -2.67
N GLY A 118 6.52 15.24 -1.89
CA GLY A 118 5.47 14.37 -2.42
C GLY A 118 4.28 15.18 -2.93
N GLY A 119 3.66 14.70 -4.00
CA GLY A 119 2.48 15.33 -4.58
C GLY A 119 1.69 14.35 -5.46
N SER A 120 0.59 14.83 -6.04
CA SER A 120 -0.29 13.99 -6.87
C SER A 120 0.09 13.99 -8.36
N THR A 121 0.71 15.06 -8.85
CA THR A 121 1.02 15.25 -10.27
C THR A 121 2.50 15.62 -10.48
N TYR A 122 3.07 15.21 -11.61
CA TYR A 122 4.39 15.61 -12.05
C TYR A 122 4.29 16.08 -13.51
N HIS A 123 4.59 17.35 -13.73
CA HIS A 123 4.43 18.12 -14.98
C HIS A 123 3.01 18.19 -15.57
#